data_AF-A0A6I4W2K1-F1
#
_entry.id   AF-A0A6I4W2K1-F1
#
_cell.length_a   1.000
_cell.length_b   1.000
_cell.length_c   1.000
_cell.angle_alpha   90.00
_cell.angle_beta   90.00
_cell.angle_gamma   90.00
#
_symmetry.space_group_name_H-M   'P 1'
#
loop_
_entity.id
_entity.type
_entity.pdbx_description
1 polymer ?
#
loop_
_entity_poly.entity_id
_entity_poly.type
_entity_poly.pdbx_seq_one_letter_code
_entity_poly.pdbx_strand_id
1 'polypeptide(L)'
;MDFGAPRYGRVPARVLLLGRDDGWHCEIIDDKDGRDRLPLAGSGVTWNGPHGREPAWWRGRLAADAAALRERVEQAVTDRAFTDLGVEADVAWFAVDDPVSWEGLVTLREPDPARYPGNVPPYVVTLEPERGAVLPEADVLFTAGPDEAWCALDAVAARLGSPAPAGAFICGYSGYRSVRIGRGHLGVGCMRDPDGTERVRTIFGNRPAGWGGNPELRFRLDGIDLLHEPAADVVTLFRDLGHDVAERHAQVLLPGLGLSLSRSGDDTRHFAGLTLEHPDPSAAPWRFF
;
A
#
# COMPACT_ATOMS: atom_id res chain seq x y z
N MET A 1 4.63 -4.83 10.78
CA MET A 1 4.13 -5.78 11.80
C MET A 1 5.09 -6.97 11.82
N ASP A 2 5.62 -7.32 12.98
CA ASP A 2 6.53 -8.46 13.17
C ASP A 2 5.87 -9.47 14.13
N PHE A 3 5.73 -10.73 13.71
CA PHE A 3 5.12 -11.80 14.50
C PHE A 3 6.13 -12.55 15.40
N GLY A 4 7.40 -12.12 15.43
CA GLY A 4 8.45 -12.83 16.13
C GLY A 4 8.90 -14.10 15.39
N ALA A 5 9.76 -14.89 16.02
CA ALA A 5 10.38 -16.06 15.40
C ALA A 5 9.36 -17.18 15.07
N PRO A 6 9.55 -17.91 13.94
CA PRO A 6 8.72 -19.05 13.55
C PRO A 6 8.54 -20.04 14.70
N ARG A 7 7.30 -20.39 15.02
CA ARG A 7 6.99 -21.45 15.98
C ARG A 7 6.48 -22.67 15.23
N TYR A 8 7.42 -23.51 14.78
CA TYR A 8 7.13 -24.72 14.01
C TYR A 8 6.04 -25.59 14.65
N GLY A 9 5.05 -25.99 13.85
CA GLY A 9 3.99 -26.93 14.25
C GLY A 9 2.82 -26.33 15.04
N ARG A 10 2.60 -25.01 14.96
CA ARG A 10 1.39 -24.33 15.44
C ARG A 10 0.62 -23.79 14.24
N VAL A 11 -0.65 -24.19 14.13
CA VAL A 11 -1.49 -23.78 12.99
C VAL A 11 -2.40 -22.65 13.45
N PRO A 12 -2.39 -21.47 12.80
CA PRO A 12 -3.34 -20.42 13.13
C PRO A 12 -4.76 -20.93 12.89
N ALA A 13 -5.61 -20.87 13.92
CA ALA A 13 -6.97 -21.38 13.89
C ALA A 13 -8.01 -20.26 13.97
N ARG A 14 -7.75 -19.23 14.80
CA ARG A 14 -8.64 -18.09 15.01
C ARG A 14 -7.85 -16.80 15.11
N VAL A 15 -8.49 -15.69 14.75
CA VAL A 15 -7.92 -14.35 14.88
C VAL A 15 -8.96 -13.42 15.47
N LEU A 16 -8.56 -12.59 16.44
CA LEU A 16 -9.42 -11.56 17.02
C LEU A 16 -8.89 -10.20 16.62
N LEU A 17 -9.76 -9.33 16.13
CA LEU A 17 -9.47 -7.91 15.96
C LEU A 17 -10.30 -7.13 16.98
N LEU A 18 -9.62 -6.44 17.89
CA LEU A 18 -10.23 -5.80 19.04
C LEU A 18 -9.83 -4.33 19.11
N GLY A 19 -10.81 -3.45 18.99
CA GLY A 19 -10.69 -2.03 19.29
C GLY A 19 -10.87 -1.78 20.79
N ARG A 20 -9.97 -0.98 21.37
CA ARG A 20 -9.95 -0.58 22.78
C ARG A 20 -9.76 0.93 22.88
N ASP A 21 -9.84 1.46 24.10
CA ASP A 21 -9.65 2.88 24.38
C ASP A 21 -8.27 3.39 23.93
N ASP A 22 -7.25 2.54 24.05
CA ASP A 22 -5.84 2.84 23.80
C ASP A 22 -5.37 2.50 22.38
N GLY A 23 -6.20 1.84 21.57
CA GLY A 23 -5.85 1.47 20.20
C GLY A 23 -6.52 0.19 19.73
N TRP A 24 -5.97 -0.38 18.66
CA TRP A 24 -6.41 -1.66 18.10
C TRP A 24 -5.41 -2.76 18.41
N HIS A 25 -5.91 -3.98 18.58
CA HIS A 25 -5.09 -5.16 18.78
C HIS A 25 -5.55 -6.32 17.92
N CYS A 26 -4.59 -7.12 17.49
CA CYS A 26 -4.81 -8.43 16.89
C CYS A 26 -4.38 -9.51 17.90
N GLU A 27 -5.18 -10.56 18.06
CA GLU A 27 -4.75 -11.81 18.71
C GLU A 27 -4.86 -12.95 17.72
N ILE A 28 -3.74 -13.63 17.43
CA ILE A 28 -3.75 -14.90 16.68
C ILE A 28 -3.76 -16.04 17.69
N ILE A 29 -4.73 -16.93 17.54
CA ILE A 29 -4.92 -18.12 18.38
C ILE A 29 -4.61 -19.35 17.52
N ASP A 30 -3.67 -20.17 17.98
CA ASP A 30 -3.30 -21.42 17.31
C ASP A 30 -4.20 -22.60 17.71
N ASP A 31 -4.05 -23.72 17.00
CA ASP A 31 -4.76 -25.00 17.20
C ASP A 31 -4.52 -25.65 18.58
N LYS A 32 -3.56 -25.14 19.35
CA LYS A 32 -3.18 -25.59 20.69
C LYS A 32 -3.44 -24.51 21.75
N ASP A 33 -4.34 -23.57 21.45
CA ASP A 33 -4.74 -22.44 22.30
C ASP A 33 -3.60 -21.46 22.67
N GLY A 34 -2.47 -21.53 21.97
CA GLY A 34 -1.42 -20.53 22.07
C GLY A 34 -1.89 -19.20 21.49
N ARG A 35 -1.55 -18.10 22.17
CA ARG A 35 -1.97 -16.74 21.78
C ARG A 35 -0.79 -15.84 21.55
N ASP A 36 -0.79 -15.16 20.41
CA ASP A 36 0.13 -14.07 20.11
C ASP A 36 -0.67 -12.78 19.95
N ARG A 37 -0.41 -11.79 20.82
CA ARG A 37 -1.08 -10.49 20.79
C ARG A 37 -0.17 -9.43 20.18
N LEU A 38 -0.72 -8.62 19.29
CA LEU A 38 0.00 -7.57 18.58
C LEU A 38 -0.75 -6.24 18.66
N PRO A 39 -0.08 -5.14 19.01
CA PRO A 39 -0.65 -3.82 18.82
C PRO A 39 -0.72 -3.49 17.33
N LEU A 40 -1.83 -2.86 16.93
CA LEU A 40 -2.02 -2.34 15.58
C LEU A 40 -1.97 -0.81 15.63
N ALA A 41 -1.40 -0.20 14.59
CA ALA A 41 -1.39 1.24 14.47
C ALA A 41 -2.82 1.77 14.24
N GLY A 42 -3.20 2.82 14.97
CA GLY A 42 -4.50 3.45 14.86
C GLY A 42 -4.90 4.14 16.16
N SER A 43 -5.89 5.03 16.10
CA SER A 43 -6.51 5.57 17.32
C SER A 43 -7.44 4.54 17.94
N GLY A 44 -7.59 4.59 19.27
CA GLY A 44 -8.59 3.80 19.97
C GLY A 44 -10.03 4.10 19.53
N VAL A 45 -10.95 3.27 19.98
CA VAL A 45 -12.37 3.31 19.55
C VAL A 45 -13.21 4.31 20.33
N THR A 46 -12.66 4.86 21.42
CA THR A 46 -13.40 5.73 22.34
C THR A 46 -13.30 7.19 21.91
N TRP A 47 -14.47 7.82 21.79
CA TRP A 47 -14.56 9.25 21.51
C TRP A 47 -14.28 10.08 22.76
N ASN A 48 -13.16 10.79 22.76
CA ASN A 48 -12.74 11.69 23.84
C ASN A 48 -12.91 13.19 23.50
N GLY A 49 -13.81 13.52 22.56
CA GLY A 49 -13.98 14.90 22.09
C GLY A 49 -14.81 15.79 23.02
N PRO A 50 -14.90 17.10 22.71
CA PRO A 50 -15.63 18.07 23.53
C PRO A 50 -17.08 17.63 23.76
N HIS A 51 -17.53 17.66 25.01
CA HIS A 51 -18.88 17.30 25.47
C HIS A 51 -19.26 15.80 25.45
N GLY A 52 -18.32 14.89 25.14
CA GLY A 52 -18.54 13.43 25.28
C GLY A 52 -19.59 12.81 24.36
N ARG A 53 -20.26 13.62 23.51
CA ARG A 53 -21.21 13.13 22.51
C ARG A 53 -20.47 12.74 21.24
N GLU A 54 -20.64 11.49 20.85
CA GLU A 54 -20.07 10.95 19.62
C GLU A 54 -20.68 11.64 18.36
N PRO A 55 -19.86 12.16 17.44
CA PRO A 55 -20.32 12.66 16.16
C PRO A 55 -20.86 11.55 15.26
N ALA A 56 -21.84 11.87 14.41
CA ALA A 56 -22.46 10.88 13.51
C ALA A 56 -21.46 10.20 12.54
N TRP A 57 -20.33 10.85 12.23
CA TRP A 57 -19.29 10.29 11.35
C TRP A 57 -18.34 9.32 12.07
N TRP A 58 -18.33 9.27 13.42
CA TRP A 58 -17.36 8.49 14.19
C TRP A 58 -17.48 6.99 13.92
N ARG A 59 -18.69 6.42 14.03
CA ARG A 59 -18.93 4.99 13.69
C ARG A 59 -18.49 4.64 12.27
N GLY A 60 -18.75 5.53 11.30
CA GLY A 60 -18.35 5.33 9.91
C GLY A 60 -16.83 5.29 9.75
N ARG A 61 -16.11 6.17 10.45
CA ARG A 61 -14.65 6.11 10.53
C ARG A 61 -14.16 4.82 11.18
N LEU A 62 -14.72 4.41 12.32
CA LEU A 62 -14.32 3.18 13.00
C LEU A 62 -14.55 1.95 12.12
N ALA A 63 -15.64 1.90 11.38
CA ALA A 63 -15.92 0.83 10.42
C ALA A 63 -14.87 0.80 9.28
N ALA A 64 -14.49 1.96 8.76
CA ALA A 64 -13.43 2.07 7.75
C ALA A 64 -12.07 1.63 8.31
N ASP A 65 -11.71 2.06 9.53
CA ASP A 65 -10.49 1.65 10.23
C ASP A 65 -10.49 0.14 10.46
N ALA A 66 -11.58 -0.44 10.97
CA ALA A 66 -11.72 -1.88 11.19
C ALA A 66 -11.60 -2.69 9.89
N ALA A 67 -12.21 -2.23 8.80
CA ALA A 67 -12.11 -2.88 7.49
C ALA A 67 -10.66 -2.90 6.99
N ALA A 68 -9.96 -1.76 7.05
CA ALA A 68 -8.55 -1.67 6.67
C ALA A 68 -7.65 -2.55 7.56
N LEU A 69 -7.93 -2.61 8.87
CA LEU A 69 -7.18 -3.46 9.79
C LEU A 69 -7.43 -4.95 9.55
N ARG A 70 -8.65 -5.38 9.22
CA ARG A 70 -8.94 -6.78 8.86
C ARG A 70 -8.15 -7.22 7.63
N GLU A 71 -8.10 -6.42 6.57
CA GLU A 71 -7.29 -6.71 5.38
C GLU A 71 -5.80 -6.83 5.74
N ARG A 72 -5.27 -5.93 6.57
CA ARG A 72 -3.87 -6.00 7.02
C ARG A 72 -3.60 -7.25 7.86
N VAL A 73 -4.55 -7.63 8.72
CA VAL A 73 -4.44 -8.84 9.55
C VAL A 73 -4.50 -10.10 8.68
N GLU A 74 -5.38 -10.17 7.68
CA GLU A 74 -5.42 -11.26 6.70
C GLU A 74 -4.07 -11.46 6.00
N GLN A 75 -3.49 -10.37 5.48
CA GLN A 75 -2.17 -10.39 4.83
C GLN A 75 -1.07 -10.90 5.76
N ALA A 76 -1.12 -10.45 7.02
CA ALA A 76 -0.13 -10.77 8.02
C ALA A 76 -0.25 -12.25 8.48
N VAL A 77 -1.47 -12.77 8.66
CA VAL A 77 -1.75 -14.17 8.99
C VAL A 77 -1.34 -15.10 7.86
N THR A 78 -1.65 -14.74 6.61
CA THR A 78 -1.29 -15.58 5.46
C THR A 78 0.22 -15.58 5.19
N ASP A 79 0.93 -14.46 5.43
CA ASP A 79 2.39 -14.42 5.33
C ASP A 79 3.08 -15.25 6.40
N ARG A 80 2.53 -15.23 7.62
CA ARG A 80 2.98 -16.09 8.70
C ARG A 80 2.73 -17.57 8.38
N ALA A 81 1.52 -17.93 7.95
CA ALA A 81 1.19 -19.30 7.57
C ALA A 81 2.12 -19.82 6.46
N PHE A 82 2.44 -18.98 5.47
CA PHE A 82 3.37 -19.35 4.43
C PHE A 82 4.80 -19.55 4.97
N THR A 83 5.27 -18.65 5.82
CA THR A 83 6.61 -18.72 6.42
C THR A 83 6.77 -19.96 7.32
N ASP A 84 5.77 -20.26 8.14
CA ASP A 84 5.84 -21.30 9.16
C ASP A 84 5.49 -22.69 8.62
N LEU A 85 4.57 -22.77 7.64
CA LEU A 85 3.92 -24.02 7.19
C LEU A 85 3.98 -24.24 5.67
N GLY A 86 4.39 -23.25 4.87
CA GLY A 86 4.43 -23.36 3.41
C GLY A 86 3.05 -23.35 2.73
N VAL A 87 2.02 -22.88 3.41
CA VAL A 87 0.63 -22.80 2.92
C VAL A 87 0.07 -21.39 3.08
N GLU A 88 -1.01 -21.07 2.39
CA GLU A 88 -1.71 -19.81 2.62
C GLU A 88 -2.87 -19.97 3.58
N ALA A 89 -3.18 -18.87 4.27
CA ALA A 89 -4.35 -18.75 5.11
C ALA A 89 -5.42 -17.87 4.44
N ASP A 90 -6.67 -18.23 4.65
CA ASP A 90 -7.85 -17.41 4.41
C ASP A 90 -8.58 -17.17 5.74
N VAL A 91 -9.20 -16.00 5.90
CA VAL A 91 -9.86 -15.59 7.15
C VAL A 91 -11.31 -15.21 6.89
N ALA A 92 -12.23 -16.01 7.42
CA ALA A 92 -13.65 -15.69 7.41
C ALA A 92 -14.02 -14.88 8.65
N TRP A 93 -14.40 -13.61 8.47
CA TRP A 93 -14.70 -12.69 9.58
C TRP A 93 -16.17 -12.66 9.99
N PHE A 94 -16.39 -12.55 11.30
CA PHE A 94 -17.68 -12.44 11.96
C PHE A 94 -17.66 -11.25 12.92
N ALA A 95 -18.67 -10.39 12.83
CA ALA A 95 -18.82 -9.28 13.77
C ALA A 95 -19.28 -9.84 15.13
N VAL A 96 -18.54 -9.51 16.18
CA VAL A 96 -18.93 -9.81 17.57
C VAL A 96 -19.59 -8.58 18.19
N ASP A 97 -18.98 -7.41 17.98
CA ASP A 97 -19.52 -6.09 18.34
C ASP A 97 -19.12 -5.08 17.27
N ASP A 98 -20.01 -4.79 16.33
CA ASP A 98 -19.70 -3.91 15.20
C ASP A 98 -19.65 -2.43 15.64
N PRO A 99 -18.64 -1.63 15.21
CA PRO A 99 -17.53 -1.98 14.32
C PRO A 99 -16.23 -2.40 15.03
N VAL A 100 -16.24 -2.56 16.35
CA VAL A 100 -15.04 -2.55 17.20
C VAL A 100 -14.46 -3.92 17.54
N SER A 101 -15.23 -5.01 17.41
CA SER A 101 -14.81 -6.36 17.75
C SER A 101 -15.21 -7.36 16.68
N TRP A 102 -14.21 -8.08 16.17
CA TRP A 102 -14.38 -9.08 15.11
C TRP A 102 -13.62 -10.36 15.45
N GLU A 103 -14.20 -11.49 15.07
CA GLU A 103 -13.57 -12.80 15.14
C GLU A 103 -13.43 -13.37 13.74
N GLY A 104 -12.23 -13.88 13.42
CA GLY A 104 -11.90 -14.52 12.17
C GLY A 104 -11.62 -16.00 12.37
N LEU A 105 -12.26 -16.86 11.59
CA LEU A 105 -11.91 -18.27 11.48
C LEU A 105 -10.88 -18.46 10.37
N VAL A 106 -9.77 -19.13 10.70
CA VAL A 106 -8.67 -19.34 9.76
C VAL A 106 -8.82 -20.70 9.08
N THR A 107 -8.74 -20.70 7.75
CA THR A 107 -8.64 -21.92 6.95
C THR A 107 -7.35 -21.91 6.15
N LEU A 108 -6.78 -23.10 5.90
CA LEU A 108 -5.56 -23.26 5.13
C LEU A 108 -5.88 -23.66 3.70
N ARG A 109 -5.08 -23.18 2.76
CA ARG A 109 -5.17 -23.50 1.34
C ARG A 109 -3.80 -23.59 0.70
N GLU A 110 -3.77 -24.11 -0.52
CA GLU A 110 -2.55 -24.14 -1.33
C GLU A 110 -1.98 -22.73 -1.50
N PRO A 111 -0.64 -22.59 -1.46
CA PRO A 111 0.01 -21.30 -1.60
C PRO A 111 -0.20 -20.73 -3.01
N ASP A 112 -0.35 -19.41 -3.09
CA ASP A 112 -0.40 -18.71 -4.37
C ASP A 112 0.88 -19.00 -5.18
N PRO A 113 0.80 -19.43 -6.45
CA PRO A 113 1.97 -19.65 -7.30
C PRO A 113 2.95 -18.48 -7.34
N ALA A 114 2.48 -17.24 -7.23
CA ALA A 114 3.31 -16.03 -7.23
C ALA A 114 4.15 -15.85 -5.94
N ARG A 115 3.98 -16.72 -4.93
CA ARG A 115 4.91 -16.82 -3.79
C ARG A 115 6.29 -17.32 -4.21
N TYR A 116 6.33 -18.12 -5.27
CA TYR A 116 7.55 -18.75 -5.75
C TYR A 116 8.16 -17.92 -6.89
N PRO A 117 9.43 -17.51 -6.78
CA PRO A 117 10.09 -16.71 -7.80
C PRO A 117 9.98 -17.34 -9.20
N GLY A 118 9.56 -16.54 -10.18
CA GLY A 118 9.50 -16.94 -11.59
C GLY A 118 8.23 -17.67 -12.03
N ASN A 119 7.35 -18.07 -11.11
CA ASN A 119 6.12 -18.79 -11.46
C ASN A 119 5.03 -17.89 -12.06
N VAL A 120 5.02 -16.61 -11.67
CA VAL A 120 4.07 -15.61 -12.19
C VAL A 120 4.86 -14.37 -12.60
N PRO A 121 4.68 -13.85 -13.83
CA PRO A 121 5.33 -12.62 -14.24
C PRO A 121 4.80 -11.43 -13.43
N PRO A 122 5.67 -10.49 -13.02
CA PRO A 122 5.24 -9.30 -12.32
C PRO A 122 4.44 -8.38 -13.26
N TYR A 123 3.60 -7.54 -12.66
CA TYR A 123 3.00 -6.42 -13.35
C TYR A 123 3.96 -5.23 -13.27
N VAL A 124 4.58 -4.90 -14.39
CA VAL A 124 5.62 -3.88 -14.46
C VAL A 124 5.04 -2.55 -14.94
N VAL A 125 5.20 -1.51 -14.13
CA VAL A 125 4.94 -0.12 -14.46
C VAL A 125 6.29 0.54 -14.75
N THR A 126 6.50 0.96 -15.99
CA THR A 126 7.75 1.66 -16.36
C THR A 126 7.56 3.15 -16.15
N LEU A 127 8.40 3.75 -15.31
CA LEU A 127 8.39 5.17 -15.02
C LEU A 127 9.23 5.91 -16.06
N GLU A 128 8.68 7.02 -16.57
CA GLU A 128 9.34 7.93 -17.48
C GLU A 128 9.23 9.34 -16.88
N PRO A 129 10.24 9.82 -16.11
CA PRO A 129 10.16 11.02 -15.29
C PRO A 129 9.55 12.28 -15.90
N GLU A 130 9.74 12.52 -17.20
CA GLU A 130 9.19 13.69 -17.89
C GLU A 130 7.85 13.43 -18.58
N ARG A 131 7.47 12.16 -18.71
CA ARG A 131 6.32 11.73 -19.53
C ARG A 131 5.20 11.13 -18.69
N GLY A 132 5.50 10.40 -17.62
CA GLY A 132 4.55 9.75 -16.73
C GLY A 132 4.92 8.29 -16.46
N ALA A 133 3.98 7.38 -16.67
CA ALA A 133 4.20 5.95 -16.54
C ALA A 133 3.60 5.18 -17.73
N VAL A 134 4.35 4.21 -18.23
CA VAL A 134 3.96 3.26 -19.26
C VAL A 134 3.53 1.96 -18.57
N LEU A 135 2.28 1.56 -18.79
CA LEU A 135 1.72 0.32 -18.26
C LEU A 135 1.46 -0.65 -19.42
N PRO A 136 1.27 -1.96 -19.17
CA PRO A 136 1.08 -2.91 -20.25
C PRO A 136 -0.25 -2.73 -21.02
N GLU A 137 -1.24 -2.04 -20.47
CA GLU A 137 -2.55 -1.82 -21.09
C GLU A 137 -2.73 -0.40 -21.63
N ALA A 138 -2.29 0.61 -20.87
CA ALA A 138 -2.50 2.02 -21.19
C ALA A 138 -1.51 2.91 -20.44
N ASP A 139 -0.97 3.91 -21.13
CA ASP A 139 -0.05 4.86 -20.51
C ASP A 139 -0.81 5.86 -19.60
N VAL A 140 -0.22 6.18 -18.46
CA VAL A 140 -0.64 7.28 -17.60
C VAL A 140 0.36 8.42 -17.79
N LEU A 141 0.01 9.36 -18.68
CA LEU A 141 0.89 10.45 -19.07
C LEU A 141 0.56 11.74 -18.31
N PHE A 142 1.56 12.58 -18.04
CA PHE A 142 1.32 13.89 -17.44
C PHE A 142 0.57 14.87 -18.34
N THR A 143 0.52 14.60 -19.64
CA THR A 143 -0.31 15.36 -20.59
C THR A 143 -1.78 14.95 -20.55
N ALA A 144 -2.11 13.82 -19.91
CA ALA A 144 -3.45 13.26 -19.89
C ALA A 144 -4.36 14.02 -18.91
N GLY A 145 -5.64 14.10 -19.27
CA GLY A 145 -6.69 14.59 -18.38
C GLY A 145 -7.21 13.52 -17.41
N PRO A 146 -8.08 13.87 -16.45
CA PRO A 146 -8.65 12.92 -15.50
C PRO A 146 -9.33 11.73 -16.17
N ASP A 147 -10.18 11.95 -17.17
CA ASP A 147 -10.95 10.88 -17.81
C ASP A 147 -10.06 9.81 -18.46
N GLU A 148 -8.99 10.23 -19.13
CA GLU A 148 -7.99 9.33 -19.71
C GLU A 148 -7.24 8.54 -18.62
N ALA A 149 -6.83 9.22 -17.54
CA ALA A 149 -6.17 8.57 -16.41
C ALA A 149 -7.07 7.54 -15.72
N TRP A 150 -8.35 7.86 -15.53
CA TRP A 150 -9.32 6.93 -14.95
C TRP A 150 -9.57 5.72 -15.85
N CYS A 151 -9.69 5.94 -17.17
CA CYS A 151 -9.83 4.86 -18.13
C CYS A 151 -8.60 3.92 -18.12
N ALA A 152 -7.39 4.47 -17.96
CA ALA A 152 -6.18 3.66 -17.82
C ALA A 152 -6.26 2.78 -16.56
N LEU A 153 -6.62 3.34 -15.39
CA LEU A 153 -6.76 2.56 -14.15
C LEU A 153 -7.89 1.51 -14.23
N ASP A 154 -9.00 1.81 -14.89
CA ASP A 154 -10.09 0.86 -15.13
C ASP A 154 -9.63 -0.30 -16.02
N ALA A 155 -8.79 -0.04 -17.03
CA ALA A 155 -8.21 -1.08 -17.88
C ALA A 155 -7.27 -2.01 -17.09
N VAL A 156 -6.46 -1.47 -16.18
CA VAL A 156 -5.65 -2.26 -15.25
C VAL A 156 -6.54 -3.17 -14.40
N ALA A 157 -7.59 -2.59 -13.80
CA ALA A 157 -8.50 -3.34 -12.94
C ALA A 157 -9.19 -4.48 -13.69
N ALA A 158 -9.67 -4.20 -14.90
CA ALA A 158 -10.33 -5.17 -15.76
C ALA A 158 -9.39 -6.32 -16.14
N ARG A 159 -8.13 -6.03 -16.48
CA ARG A 159 -7.16 -7.07 -16.83
C ARG A 159 -6.85 -7.98 -15.65
N LEU A 160 -6.64 -7.39 -14.47
CA LEU A 160 -6.17 -8.12 -13.29
C LEU A 160 -7.31 -8.73 -12.47
N GLY A 161 -8.56 -8.46 -12.84
CA GLY A 161 -9.72 -8.85 -12.04
C GLY A 161 -9.73 -8.19 -10.65
N SER A 162 -9.06 -7.06 -10.49
CA SER A 162 -9.04 -6.33 -9.22
C SER A 162 -10.36 -5.55 -9.03
N PRO A 163 -10.67 -5.12 -7.79
CA PRO A 163 -11.72 -4.14 -7.58
C PRO A 163 -11.53 -2.88 -8.42
N ALA A 164 -12.64 -2.20 -8.72
CA ALA A 164 -12.61 -0.94 -9.45
C ALA A 164 -11.74 0.11 -8.73
N PRO A 165 -11.06 1.02 -9.47
CA PRO A 165 -10.24 2.06 -8.88
C PRO A 165 -11.01 2.92 -7.88
N ALA A 166 -10.49 3.02 -6.66
CA ALA A 166 -11.13 3.74 -5.57
C ALA A 166 -10.65 5.19 -5.53
N GLY A 167 -11.60 6.12 -5.37
CA GLY A 167 -11.29 7.53 -5.16
C GLY A 167 -11.00 7.85 -3.70
N ALA A 168 -10.11 8.83 -3.46
CA ALA A 168 -9.89 9.39 -2.14
C ALA A 168 -9.64 10.90 -2.25
N PHE A 169 -9.94 11.63 -1.19
CA PHE A 169 -9.57 13.04 -1.09
C PHE A 169 -8.11 13.15 -0.62
N ILE A 170 -7.26 13.75 -1.44
CA ILE A 170 -5.89 14.10 -1.09
C ILE A 170 -5.74 15.60 -1.28
N CYS A 171 -5.38 16.32 -0.21
CA CYS A 171 -5.18 17.76 -0.25
C CYS A 171 -4.20 18.14 -1.37
N GLY A 172 -4.55 19.16 -2.16
CA GLY A 172 -3.74 19.64 -3.29
C GLY A 172 -4.11 19.04 -4.64
N TYR A 173 -4.87 17.94 -4.68
CA TYR A 173 -5.36 17.34 -5.92
C TYR A 173 -6.83 17.67 -6.15
N SER A 174 -7.19 17.89 -7.41
CA SER A 174 -8.59 18.01 -7.85
C SER A 174 -9.27 16.64 -7.98
N GLY A 175 -8.48 15.58 -8.17
CA GLY A 175 -8.95 14.20 -8.15
C GLY A 175 -7.83 13.22 -7.89
N TYR A 176 -8.14 12.15 -7.15
CA TYR A 176 -7.24 11.01 -6.96
C TYR A 176 -8.03 9.71 -7.04
N ARG A 177 -7.47 8.72 -7.73
CA ARG A 177 -7.90 7.32 -7.63
C ARG A 177 -6.70 6.38 -7.61
N SER A 178 -6.91 5.19 -7.06
CA SER A 178 -5.93 4.12 -7.06
C SER A 178 -6.54 2.77 -7.41
N VAL A 179 -5.78 1.95 -8.11
CA VAL A 179 -6.10 0.55 -8.41
C VAL A 179 -5.16 -0.37 -7.64
N ARG A 180 -5.69 -1.52 -7.19
CA ARG A 180 -4.93 -2.56 -6.50
C ARG A 180 -4.33 -3.54 -7.50
N ILE A 181 -3.05 -3.86 -7.33
CA ILE A 181 -2.29 -4.80 -8.16
C ILE A 181 -1.56 -5.77 -7.22
N GLY A 182 -2.03 -7.01 -7.14
CA GLY A 182 -1.60 -7.93 -6.09
C GLY A 182 -1.93 -7.35 -4.70
N ARG A 183 -0.88 -7.01 -3.92
CA ARG A 183 -0.99 -6.25 -2.67
C ARG A 183 -0.48 -4.81 -2.76
N GLY A 184 0.12 -4.44 -3.87
CA GLY A 184 0.54 -3.06 -4.15
C GLY A 184 -0.62 -2.22 -4.69
N HIS A 185 -0.37 -0.92 -4.79
CA HIS A 185 -1.30 0.03 -5.39
C HIS A 185 -0.59 0.95 -6.37
N LEU A 186 -1.29 1.24 -7.46
CA LEU A 186 -0.97 2.32 -8.38
C LEU A 186 -2.02 3.42 -8.22
N GLY A 187 -1.59 4.62 -7.87
CA GLY A 187 -2.46 5.79 -7.71
C GLY A 187 -2.12 6.90 -8.69
N VAL A 188 -3.11 7.71 -9.05
CA VAL A 188 -2.95 8.86 -9.94
C VAL A 188 -3.64 10.06 -9.33
N GLY A 189 -2.88 11.15 -9.16
CA GLY A 189 -3.36 12.45 -8.70
C GLY A 189 -3.41 13.44 -9.87
N CYS A 190 -4.58 14.04 -10.07
CA CYS A 190 -4.80 15.13 -11.02
C CYS A 190 -4.86 16.47 -10.28
N MET A 191 -4.40 17.53 -10.94
CA MET A 191 -4.49 18.90 -10.44
C MET A 191 -4.97 19.83 -11.55
N ARG A 192 -5.63 20.91 -11.15
CA ARG A 192 -6.02 22.00 -12.05
C ARG A 192 -4.92 23.04 -12.13
N ASP A 193 -4.52 23.34 -13.34
CA ASP A 193 -3.50 24.35 -13.66
C ASP A 193 -4.09 25.76 -13.63
N PRO A 194 -3.23 26.81 -13.58
CA PRO A 194 -3.69 28.20 -13.58
C PRO A 194 -4.51 28.59 -14.83
N ASP A 195 -4.33 27.88 -15.94
CA ASP A 195 -5.11 28.07 -17.18
C ASP A 195 -6.49 27.37 -17.12
N GLY A 196 -6.79 26.67 -16.03
CA GLY A 196 -8.03 25.93 -15.81
C GLY A 196 -8.01 24.49 -16.33
N THR A 197 -6.96 24.07 -17.04
CA THR A 197 -6.80 22.70 -17.53
C THR A 197 -6.52 21.76 -16.37
N GLU A 198 -7.18 20.59 -16.35
CA GLU A 198 -6.92 19.57 -15.36
C GLU A 198 -6.09 18.44 -15.97
N ARG A 199 -4.97 18.09 -15.32
CA ARG A 199 -4.03 17.08 -15.83
C ARG A 199 -3.50 16.20 -14.73
N VAL A 200 -3.01 15.02 -15.11
CA VAL A 200 -2.21 14.18 -14.22
C VAL A 200 -0.96 14.96 -13.78
N ARG A 201 -0.74 15.02 -12.47
CA ARG A 201 0.44 15.67 -11.87
C ARG A 201 1.31 14.74 -11.09
N THR A 202 0.72 13.67 -10.56
CA THR A 202 1.46 12.76 -9.69
C THR A 202 1.01 11.33 -9.90
N ILE A 203 2.00 10.44 -9.99
CA ILE A 203 1.80 9.00 -10.00
C ILE A 203 2.36 8.46 -8.70
N PHE A 204 1.54 7.69 -7.99
CA PHE A 204 1.86 7.09 -6.71
C PHE A 204 2.02 5.60 -6.88
N GLY A 205 3.07 5.06 -6.28
CA GLY A 205 3.27 3.62 -6.19
C GLY A 205 3.46 3.22 -4.75
N ASN A 206 2.82 2.14 -4.31
CA ASN A 206 3.21 1.52 -3.06
C ASN A 206 3.29 0.00 -3.18
N ARG A 207 4.14 -0.54 -2.34
CA ARG A 207 4.33 -1.97 -2.13
C ARG A 207 4.43 -2.18 -0.62
N PRO A 208 3.43 -2.80 0.03
CA PRO A 208 3.56 -3.16 1.42
C PRO A 208 4.69 -4.18 1.62
N ALA A 209 5.25 -4.20 2.82
CA ALA A 209 6.28 -5.18 3.18
C ALA A 209 5.75 -6.62 3.07
N GLY A 210 6.66 -7.56 2.81
CA GLY A 210 6.33 -8.99 2.65
C GLY A 210 6.06 -9.37 1.19
N TRP A 211 5.21 -10.39 1.01
CA TRP A 211 4.86 -10.88 -0.33
C TRP A 211 4.03 -9.85 -1.09
N GLY A 212 4.37 -9.61 -2.37
CA GLY A 212 3.78 -8.56 -3.20
C GLY A 212 2.39 -8.86 -3.77
N GLY A 213 1.86 -10.07 -3.56
CA GLY A 213 0.61 -10.53 -4.15
C GLY A 213 0.79 -11.07 -5.57
N ASN A 214 -0.33 -11.49 -6.18
CA ASN A 214 -0.39 -12.01 -7.54
C ASN A 214 -1.21 -11.08 -8.44
N PRO A 215 -0.61 -10.51 -9.50
CA PRO A 215 0.83 -10.45 -9.75
C PRO A 215 1.54 -9.49 -8.79
N GLU A 216 2.86 -9.62 -8.65
CA GLU A 216 3.66 -8.64 -7.91
C GLU A 216 3.76 -7.33 -8.72
N LEU A 217 3.40 -6.20 -8.09
CA LEU A 217 3.59 -4.88 -8.68
C LEU A 217 5.06 -4.45 -8.62
N ARG A 218 5.62 -4.07 -9.77
CA ARG A 218 6.99 -3.55 -9.88
C ARG A 218 7.01 -2.21 -10.59
N PHE A 219 7.68 -1.24 -9.98
CA PHE A 219 7.95 0.05 -10.60
C PHE A 219 9.37 0.08 -11.10
N ARG A 220 9.53 0.29 -12.40
CA ARG A 220 10.80 0.19 -13.08
C ARG A 220 11.23 1.54 -13.64
N LEU A 221 12.48 1.93 -13.38
CA LEU A 221 13.11 3.07 -14.02
C LEU A 221 14.47 2.62 -14.55
N ASP A 222 14.74 2.82 -15.83
CA ASP A 222 16.00 2.44 -16.49
C ASP A 222 16.44 0.98 -16.23
N GLY A 223 15.47 0.07 -16.16
CA GLY A 223 15.71 -1.36 -15.90
C GLY A 223 15.74 -1.77 -14.42
N ILE A 224 15.69 -0.80 -13.49
CA ILE A 224 15.81 -1.03 -12.04
C ILE A 224 14.41 -1.10 -11.42
N ASP A 225 14.12 -2.19 -10.69
CA ASP A 225 12.85 -2.34 -9.96
C ASP A 225 12.93 -1.62 -8.60
N LEU A 226 12.52 -0.35 -8.56
CA LEU A 226 12.81 0.59 -7.46
C LEU A 226 12.33 0.16 -6.07
N LEU A 227 11.21 -0.55 -5.99
CA LEU A 227 10.64 -1.03 -4.72
C LEU A 227 11.01 -2.49 -4.41
N HIS A 228 11.79 -3.13 -5.28
CA HIS A 228 12.21 -4.52 -5.13
C HIS A 228 13.69 -4.65 -4.83
N GLU A 229 14.52 -3.78 -5.42
CA GLU A 229 15.94 -3.73 -5.14
C GLU A 229 16.22 -3.15 -3.75
N PRO A 230 17.34 -3.55 -3.10
CA PRO A 230 17.75 -2.95 -1.83
C PRO A 230 17.86 -1.43 -1.94
N ALA A 231 17.26 -0.71 -1.00
CA ALA A 231 17.18 0.75 -1.01
C ALA A 231 18.56 1.41 -1.03
N ALA A 232 19.56 0.80 -0.37
CA ALA A 232 20.94 1.29 -0.37
C ALA A 232 21.59 1.19 -1.76
N ASP A 233 21.31 0.11 -2.50
CA ASP A 233 21.86 -0.14 -3.83
C ASP A 233 21.24 0.79 -4.86
N VAL A 234 19.91 0.99 -4.79
CA VAL A 234 19.19 1.97 -5.62
C VAL A 234 19.74 3.39 -5.41
N VAL A 235 19.94 3.80 -4.16
CA VAL A 235 20.51 5.12 -3.83
C VAL A 235 21.93 5.27 -4.37
N THR A 236 22.77 4.25 -4.19
CA THR A 236 24.15 4.26 -4.67
C THR A 236 24.20 4.37 -6.18
N LEU A 237 23.39 3.57 -6.88
CA LEU A 237 23.29 3.58 -8.33
C LEU A 237 22.91 4.95 -8.89
N PHE A 238 21.91 5.63 -8.30
CA PHE A 238 21.54 6.98 -8.77
C PHE A 238 22.63 8.01 -8.53
N ARG A 239 23.37 7.92 -7.41
CA ARG A 239 24.53 8.80 -7.16
C ARG A 239 25.63 8.55 -8.19
N ASP A 240 25.92 7.29 -8.49
CA ASP A 240 26.95 6.91 -9.46
C ASP A 240 26.59 7.33 -10.89
N LEU A 241 25.29 7.34 -11.22
CA LEU A 241 24.75 7.90 -12.47
C LEU A 241 24.75 9.44 -12.51
N GLY A 242 25.15 10.11 -11.43
CA GLY A 242 25.30 11.57 -11.37
C GLY A 242 24.01 12.32 -11.01
N HIS A 243 22.97 11.65 -10.51
CA HIS A 243 21.78 12.33 -10.02
C HIS A 243 22.03 13.01 -8.68
N ASP A 244 21.38 14.16 -8.48
CA ASP A 244 21.27 14.76 -7.15
C ASP A 244 20.33 13.91 -6.29
N VAL A 245 20.83 13.46 -5.14
CA VAL A 245 20.11 12.60 -4.21
C VAL A 245 20.10 13.23 -2.83
N ALA A 246 18.93 13.73 -2.43
CA ALA A 246 18.71 14.28 -1.10
C ALA A 246 17.99 13.26 -0.21
N GLU A 247 18.43 13.12 1.04
CA GLU A 247 17.76 12.27 2.03
C GLU A 247 17.11 13.15 3.10
N ARG A 248 15.80 12.95 3.32
CA ARG A 248 15.03 13.67 4.34
C ARG A 248 14.16 12.68 5.10
N HIS A 249 14.46 12.48 6.38
CA HIS A 249 13.78 11.51 7.24
C HIS A 249 13.78 10.10 6.61
N ALA A 250 12.60 9.52 6.35
CA ALA A 250 12.42 8.21 5.72
C ALA A 250 12.24 8.30 4.19
N GLN A 251 12.61 9.43 3.58
CA GLN A 251 12.45 9.68 2.15
C GLN A 251 13.79 9.97 1.47
N VAL A 252 13.91 9.50 0.24
CA VAL A 252 14.97 9.81 -0.72
C VAL A 252 14.33 10.59 -1.87
N LEU A 253 14.90 11.74 -2.20
CA LEU A 253 14.41 12.64 -3.23
C LEU A 253 15.43 12.68 -4.36
N LEU A 254 14.96 12.57 -5.59
CA LEU A 254 15.71 12.76 -6.82
C LEU A 254 15.06 13.90 -7.62
N PRO A 255 15.37 15.17 -7.28
CA PRO A 255 14.63 16.32 -7.79
C PRO A 255 14.69 16.45 -9.31
N GLY A 256 15.84 16.12 -9.91
CA GLY A 256 16.02 16.14 -11.37
C GLY A 256 15.15 15.13 -12.12
N LEU A 257 14.59 14.14 -11.40
CA LEU A 257 13.68 13.13 -11.95
C LEU A 257 12.24 13.30 -11.46
N GLY A 258 11.93 14.32 -10.65
CA GLY A 258 10.64 14.45 -10.00
C GLY A 258 10.27 13.22 -9.15
N LEU A 259 11.25 12.43 -8.70
CA LEU A 259 11.02 11.13 -8.06
C LEU A 259 11.32 11.22 -6.57
N SER A 260 10.38 10.73 -5.77
CA SER A 260 10.54 10.55 -4.33
C SER A 260 10.31 9.09 -3.97
N LEU A 261 11.21 8.50 -3.18
CA LEU A 261 11.13 7.13 -2.67
C LEU A 261 10.98 7.16 -1.15
N SER A 262 10.09 6.35 -0.61
CA SER A 262 9.77 6.30 0.82
C SER A 262 10.04 4.92 1.39
N ARG A 263 10.68 4.89 2.57
CA ARG A 263 10.86 3.67 3.36
C ARG A 263 9.67 3.50 4.29
N SER A 264 9.29 2.24 4.54
CA SER A 264 8.35 1.94 5.63
C SER A 264 9.11 1.88 6.94
N GLY A 265 8.46 2.23 8.05
CA GLY A 265 9.03 2.02 9.39
C GLY A 265 9.28 0.55 9.73
N ASP A 266 8.56 -0.37 9.05
CA ASP A 266 8.62 -1.81 9.29
C ASP A 266 9.70 -2.53 8.46
N ASP A 267 10.10 -1.99 7.31
CA ASP A 267 11.18 -2.53 6.46
C ASP A 267 12.01 -1.36 5.90
N THR A 268 13.24 -1.25 6.40
CA THR A 268 14.20 -0.23 5.98
C THR A 268 15.12 -0.70 4.87
N ARG A 269 15.10 -1.99 4.52
CA ARG A 269 15.98 -2.57 3.48
C ARG A 269 15.47 -2.24 2.09
N HIS A 270 14.15 -2.14 1.91
CA HIS A 270 13.53 -1.79 0.63
C HIS A 270 12.71 -0.50 0.77
N PHE A 271 12.45 0.14 -0.37
CA PHE A 271 11.43 1.19 -0.42
C PHE A 271 10.04 0.57 -0.42
N ALA A 272 9.11 1.20 0.29
CA ALA A 272 7.71 0.77 0.38
C ALA A 272 6.77 1.61 -0.49
N GLY A 273 7.25 2.74 -0.99
CA GLY A 273 6.46 3.55 -1.91
C GLY A 273 7.28 4.56 -2.66
N LEU A 274 6.70 5.07 -3.73
CA LEU A 274 7.26 6.11 -4.57
C LEU A 274 6.21 7.13 -4.96
N THR A 275 6.70 8.28 -5.40
CA THR A 275 5.91 9.35 -5.99
C THR A 275 6.70 9.90 -7.16
N LEU A 276 6.10 9.89 -8.34
CA LEU A 276 6.63 10.55 -9.53
C LEU A 276 5.76 11.78 -9.81
N GLU A 277 6.38 12.95 -9.71
CA GLU A 277 5.75 14.24 -9.96
C GLU A 277 6.15 14.74 -11.36
N HIS A 278 5.20 15.38 -12.06
CA HIS A 278 5.52 16.07 -13.30
C HIS A 278 6.63 17.10 -13.01
N PRO A 279 7.70 17.17 -13.84
CA PRO A 279 8.75 18.15 -13.68
C PRO A 279 8.19 19.54 -14.01
N ASP A 280 7.59 20.19 -13.03
CA ASP A 280 7.26 21.60 -13.11
C ASP A 280 8.34 22.40 -12.35
N PRO A 281 9.22 23.15 -13.05
CA PRO A 281 10.21 23.99 -12.39
C PRO A 281 9.58 25.14 -11.56
N SER A 282 8.28 25.41 -11.75
CA SER A 282 7.53 26.46 -11.04
C SER A 282 6.59 25.95 -9.94
N ALA A 283 6.26 24.65 -9.93
CA ALA A 283 5.26 24.08 -9.03
C ALA A 283 5.76 22.82 -8.30
N ALA A 284 6.68 23.01 -7.35
CA ALA A 284 6.78 22.05 -6.26
C ALA A 284 5.65 22.37 -5.25
N PRO A 285 4.73 21.44 -4.94
CA PRO A 285 3.63 21.69 -4.00
C PRO A 285 4.08 21.97 -2.55
N TRP A 286 5.39 21.93 -2.29
CA TRP A 286 6.00 22.03 -0.96
C TRP A 286 6.87 23.28 -0.75
N ARG A 287 6.80 24.28 -1.63
CA ARG A 287 7.42 25.60 -1.37
C ARG A 287 6.61 26.38 -0.33
N PHE A 288 6.68 25.95 0.93
CA PHE A 288 6.53 26.84 2.07
C PHE A 288 7.93 27.14 2.60
N PHE A 289 8.25 28.44 2.65
CA PHE A 289 9.40 29.00 3.36
C PHE A 289 9.35 28.61 4.85
#